data_AF-A0A8J6VVZ8-F1
#
_entry.id   AF-A0A8J6VVZ8-F1
#
_cell.length_a   1.000
_cell.length_b   1.000
_cell.length_c   1.000
_cell.angle_alpha   90.00
_cell.angle_beta   90.00
_cell.angle_gamma   90.00
#
_symmetry.space_group_name_H-M   'P 1'
#
loop_
_entity.id
_entity.type
_entity.pdbx_description
1 polymer ?
#
loop_
_entity_poly.entity_id
_entity_poly.type
_entity_poly.pdbx_seq_one_letter_code
_entity_poly.pdbx_strand_id
1 'polypeptide(L)'
;MLAARIHEYRKPLVLDTKGKSTADLRQELNNAIGKGELDAVIDCAGVEAMIRTGFELLSVGGHYASVGLVGDQINIPLFPLVAREYTYHGSF
;
A
#
# COMPACT_ATOMS: atom_id res chain seq x y z
N MET A 1 1.76 -7.33 6.34
CA MET A 1 2.17 -6.27 7.29
C MET A 1 2.47 -5.04 6.46
N LEU A 2 1.57 -4.05 6.42
CA LEU A 2 1.77 -2.82 5.67
C LEU A 2 2.51 -1.84 6.59
N ALA A 3 3.80 -1.62 6.36
CA ALA A 3 4.62 -0.79 7.24
C ALA A 3 4.67 0.66 6.72
N ALA A 4 3.80 1.53 7.26
CA ALA A 4 3.91 2.97 7.07
C ALA A 4 4.92 3.54 8.08
N ARG A 5 5.97 4.24 7.60
CA ARG A 5 6.95 4.93 8.46
C ARG A 5 6.63 6.42 8.50
N ILE A 6 6.29 6.93 9.68
CA ILE A 6 6.03 8.36 9.92
C ILE A 6 7.15 8.89 10.81
N HIS A 7 7.87 9.90 10.33
CA HIS A 7 9.00 10.53 11.02
C HIS A 7 8.58 11.27 12.30
N GLU A 8 7.28 11.49 12.51
CA GLU A 8 6.71 12.30 13.57
C GLU A 8 6.15 11.50 14.76
N TYR A 9 5.79 10.22 14.56
CA TYR A 9 5.33 9.32 15.62
C TYR A 9 6.36 8.22 15.82
N ARG A 10 7.16 8.31 16.89
CA ARG A 10 8.26 7.37 17.23
C ARG A 10 7.84 5.90 17.45
N LYS A 11 6.59 5.52 17.13
CA LYS A 11 6.06 4.16 17.23
C LYS A 11 5.38 3.79 15.89
N PRO A 12 5.69 2.62 15.31
CA PRO A 12 5.00 2.14 14.12
C PRO A 12 3.52 1.90 14.42
N LEU A 13 2.65 2.39 13.53
CA LEU A 13 1.25 1.99 13.51
C LEU A 13 1.15 0.57 12.94
N VAL A 14 0.46 -0.32 13.65
CA VAL A 14 0.20 -1.68 13.19
C VAL A 14 -1.30 -1.84 13.05
N LEU A 15 -1.74 -2.17 11.84
CA LEU A 15 -3.13 -2.45 11.52
C LEU A 15 -3.27 -3.92 11.11
N ASP A 16 -4.29 -4.58 11.65
CA ASP A 16 -4.72 -5.88 11.12
C ASP A 16 -5.50 -5.67 9.82
N THR A 17 -5.18 -6.42 8.78
CA THR A 17 -5.84 -6.37 7.47
C THR A 17 -6.85 -7.50 7.27
N LYS A 18 -6.91 -8.48 8.18
CA LYS A 18 -7.74 -9.67 8.02
C LYS A 18 -9.23 -9.33 8.05
N GLY A 19 -9.96 -9.72 7.01
CA GLY A 19 -11.40 -9.51 6.90
C GLY A 19 -11.82 -8.05 6.71
N LYS A 20 -10.86 -7.15 6.45
CA LYS A 20 -11.12 -5.72 6.24
C LYS A 20 -11.08 -5.40 4.76
N SER A 21 -11.99 -4.53 4.34
CA SER A 21 -11.93 -3.90 3.03
C SER A 21 -10.88 -2.79 3.02
N THR A 22 -10.47 -2.35 1.83
CA THR A 22 -9.59 -1.18 1.69
C THR A 22 -10.25 0.09 2.26
N ALA A 23 -11.58 0.21 2.20
CA ALA A 23 -12.30 1.35 2.79
C ALA A 23 -12.14 1.37 4.33
N ASP A 24 -12.23 0.22 4.99
CA ASP A 24 -12.01 0.10 6.43
C ASP A 24 -10.56 0.51 6.79
N LEU A 25 -9.58 0.05 6.01
CA LEU A 25 -8.17 0.41 6.20
C LEU A 25 -7.94 1.91 6.00
N ARG A 26 -8.55 2.55 4.99
CA ARG A 26 -8.47 4.00 4.81
C ARG A 26 -9.03 4.75 6.02
N GLN A 27 -10.16 4.30 6.55
CA GLN A 27 -10.76 4.92 7.73
C GLN A 27 -9.88 4.76 8.97
N GLU A 28 -9.30 3.59 9.20
CA GLU A 28 -8.38 3.35 10.30
C GLU A 28 -7.10 4.18 10.19
N LEU A 29 -6.50 4.27 9.00
CA LEU A 29 -5.36 5.15 8.73
C LEU A 29 -5.73 6.61 9.00
N ASN A 30 -6.86 7.09 8.48
CA ASN A 30 -7.29 8.47 8.69
C ASN A 30 -7.55 8.79 10.18
N ASN A 31 -8.14 7.85 10.93
CA ASN A 31 -8.35 8.00 12.38
C ASN A 31 -7.03 8.00 13.17
N ALA A 32 -6.07 7.18 12.77
CA ALA A 32 -4.81 7.02 13.50
C ALA A 32 -3.80 8.13 13.21
N ILE A 33 -3.73 8.60 11.96
CA ILE A 33 -2.64 9.48 11.48
C ILE A 33 -3.13 10.66 10.63
N GLY A 34 -4.45 10.89 10.52
CA GLY A 34 -5.02 12.01 9.76
C GLY A 34 -4.90 11.89 8.24
N LYS A 35 -4.50 10.71 7.74
CA LYS A 35 -4.32 10.44 6.31
C LYS A 35 -4.80 9.04 5.99
N GLY A 36 -5.70 8.90 5.01
CA GLY A 36 -6.24 7.61 4.57
C GLY A 36 -5.46 6.92 3.44
N GLU A 37 -4.44 7.58 2.89
CA GLU A 37 -3.62 7.10 1.77
C GLU A 37 -2.13 7.14 2.11
N LEU A 38 -1.33 6.41 1.33
CA LEU A 38 0.09 6.19 1.55
C LEU A 38 0.90 6.72 0.37
N ASP A 39 1.94 7.52 0.66
CA ASP A 39 2.85 8.02 -0.38
C ASP A 39 3.78 6.93 -0.91
N ALA A 40 4.05 5.92 -0.09
CA ALA A 40 4.87 4.79 -0.44
C ALA A 40 4.35 3.50 0.20
N VAL A 41 4.42 2.40 -0.56
CA VAL A 41 4.14 1.04 -0.09
C VAL A 41 5.38 0.18 -0.33
N ILE A 42 5.78 -0.55 0.70
CA ILE A 42 6.80 -1.61 0.60
C ILE A 42 6.06 -2.92 0.85
N ASP A 43 5.94 -3.73 -0.20
CA ASP A 43 5.25 -5.01 -0.13
C ASP A 43 6.25 -6.15 -0.02
N CYS A 44 6.26 -6.76 1.17
CA CYS A 44 7.05 -7.95 1.48
C CYS A 44 6.21 -9.24 1.48
N ALA A 45 4.91 -9.16 1.19
CA ALA A 45 4.02 -10.32 1.12
C ALA A 45 3.97 -10.89 -0.30
N GLY A 46 3.90 -10.03 -1.32
CA GLY A 46 3.91 -10.44 -2.73
C GLY A 46 2.67 -11.20 -3.20
N VAL A 47 1.62 -11.30 -2.37
CA VAL A 47 0.35 -11.95 -2.72
C VAL A 47 -0.61 -10.96 -3.38
N GLU A 48 -1.32 -11.40 -4.42
CA GLU A 48 -2.16 -10.53 -5.26
C GLU A 48 -3.14 -9.64 -4.47
N ALA A 49 -3.79 -10.21 -3.43
CA ALA A 49 -4.70 -9.45 -2.58
C ALA A 49 -4.00 -8.26 -1.87
N MET A 50 -2.77 -8.45 -1.39
CA MET A 50 -2.00 -7.39 -0.72
C MET A 50 -1.48 -6.37 -1.72
N ILE A 51 -1.11 -6.81 -2.92
CA ILE A 51 -0.71 -5.92 -4.01
C ILE A 51 -1.87 -4.99 -4.36
N ARG A 52 -3.06 -5.55 -4.56
CA ARG A 52 -4.27 -4.79 -4.86
C ARG A 52 -4.61 -3.79 -3.75
N THR A 53 -4.60 -4.22 -2.49
CA THR A 53 -4.81 -3.32 -1.34
C THR A 53 -3.76 -2.21 -1.29
N GLY A 54 -2.48 -2.52 -1.52
CA GLY A 54 -1.42 -1.52 -1.52
C GLY A 54 -1.61 -0.46 -2.61
N PHE A 55 -1.93 -0.86 -3.84
CA PHE A 55 -2.22 0.07 -4.95
C PHE A 55 -3.47 0.93 -4.71
N GLU A 56 -4.49 0.38 -4.08
CA GLU A 56 -5.69 1.14 -3.74
C GLU A 56 -5.41 2.16 -2.62
N LEU A 57 -4.51 1.84 -1.68
CA LEU A 57 -4.11 2.75 -0.60
C LEU A 57 -3.09 3.81 -1.04
N LEU A 58 -2.48 3.72 -2.22
CA LEU A 58 -1.55 4.74 -2.71
C LEU A 58 -2.24 6.09 -2.92
N SER A 59 -1.55 7.16 -2.54
CA SER A 59 -1.90 8.52 -2.93
C SER A 59 -1.48 8.81 -4.37
N VAL A 60 -1.99 9.90 -4.95
CA VAL A 60 -1.49 10.43 -6.24
C VAL A 60 0.02 10.66 -6.14
N GLY A 61 0.78 10.27 -7.18
CA GLY A 61 2.24 10.30 -7.18
C GLY A 61 2.90 9.19 -6.35
N GLY A 62 2.13 8.23 -5.84
CA GLY A 62 2.61 7.23 -4.89
C GLY A 62 3.57 6.21 -5.48
N HIS A 63 4.48 5.69 -4.64
CA HIS A 63 5.49 4.71 -5.01
C HIS A 63 5.20 3.34 -4.40
N TYR A 64 5.31 2.29 -5.20
CA TYR A 64 5.17 0.91 -4.75
C TYR A 64 6.47 0.14 -4.99
N ALA A 65 7.05 -0.42 -3.94
CA ALA A 65 8.21 -1.30 -4.01
C ALA A 65 7.79 -2.76 -3.76
N SER A 66 7.93 -3.60 -4.77
CA SER A 66 7.75 -5.04 -4.68
C SER A 66 9.05 -5.68 -4.20
N VAL A 67 9.01 -6.23 -2.98
CA VAL A 67 10.13 -6.97 -2.36
C VAL A 67 9.77 -8.45 -2.24
N GLY A 68 8.54 -8.75 -1.82
CA GLY A 68 7.99 -10.09 -1.81
C GLY A 68 7.57 -10.52 -3.22
N LEU A 69 7.81 -11.78 -3.56
CA LEU A 69 7.37 -12.38 -4.81
C LEU A 69 6.63 -13.69 -4.50
N VAL A 70 5.32 -13.70 -4.72
CA VAL A 70 4.50 -14.91 -4.75
C VAL A 70 3.79 -14.97 -6.09
N GLY A 71 4.04 -16.02 -6.87
CA GLY A 71 3.49 -16.17 -8.23
C GLY A 71 4.46 -15.74 -9.33
N ASP A 72 3.95 -15.71 -10.57
CA ASP A 72 4.70 -15.42 -11.80
C ASP A 72 4.25 -14.12 -12.49
N GLN A 73 3.05 -13.63 -12.18
CA GLN A 73 2.44 -12.44 -12.78
C GLN A 73 1.55 -11.69 -11.79
N ILE A 74 1.33 -10.40 -12.06
CA ILE A 74 0.41 -9.55 -11.31
C ILE A 74 -0.49 -8.75 -12.25
N ASN A 75 -1.74 -8.56 -11.85
CA ASN A 75 -2.70 -7.76 -12.58
C ASN A 75 -2.84 -6.38 -11.94
N ILE A 76 -2.35 -5.34 -12.62
CA ILE A 76 -2.41 -3.96 -12.13
C ILE A 76 -3.34 -3.14 -13.04
N PRO A 77 -4.26 -2.33 -12.48
CA PRO A 77 -5.12 -1.48 -13.30
C PRO A 77 -4.30 -0.33 -13.93
N LEU A 78 -4.23 -0.30 -15.27
CA LEU A 78 -3.41 0.66 -16.01
C LEU A 78 -3.93 2.09 -15.92
N PHE A 79 -5.26 2.30 -15.89
CA PHE A 79 -5.80 3.65 -15.83
C PHE A 79 -5.42 4.38 -14.53
N PRO A 80 -5.63 3.81 -13.32
CA PRO A 80 -5.11 4.40 -12.08
C PRO A 80 -3.59 4.58 -12.08
N LEU A 81 -2.84 3.64 -12.66
CA LEU A 81 -1.38 3.76 -12.76
C LEU A 81 -0.98 5.07 -13.46
N VAL A 82 -1.63 5.40 -14.58
CA VAL A 82 -1.37 6.63 -15.33
C VAL A 82 -2.05 7.84 -14.69
N ALA A 83 -3.35 7.78 -14.42
CA ALA A 83 -4.16 8.91 -13.96
C ALA A 83 -3.81 9.38 -12.53
N ARG A 84 -3.22 8.50 -11.71
CA ARG A 84 -2.74 8.83 -10.37
C ARG A 84 -1.21 8.88 -10.29
N GLU A 85 -0.52 8.80 -11.42
CA GLU A 85 0.95 8.95 -11.52
C GLU A 85 1.73 8.00 -10.59
N TYR A 86 1.30 6.75 -10.51
CA TYR A 86 1.97 5.76 -9.68
C TYR A 86 3.31 5.33 -10.28
N THR A 87 4.27 5.04 -9.41
CA THR A 87 5.52 4.37 -9.80
C THR A 87 5.60 2.98 -9.18
N TYR A 88 5.93 1.96 -9.97
CA TYR A 88 6.11 0.58 -9.51
C TYR A 88 7.57 0.13 -9.69
N HIS A 89 8.17 -0.35 -8.60
CA HIS A 89 9.57 -0.73 -8.51
C HIS A 89 9.71 -2.19 -8.08
N GLY A 90 10.73 -2.88 -8.59
CA GLY A 90 11.25 -4.12 -8.00
C GLY A 90 12.45 -3.84 -7.09
N SER A 91 12.65 -4.65 -6.06
CA SER A 91 13.81 -4.58 -5.17
C SER A 91 14.26 -6.00 -4.79
N PHE A 92 15.57 -6.25 -4.85
CA PHE A 92 16.21 -7.52 -4.48
C PHE A 92 17.36 -7.28 -3.51
#